data_AF-A0A7S4F6M6-F1
#
_entry.id   AF-A0A7S4F6M6-F1
#
_cell.length_a   1.000
_cell.length_b   1.000
_cell.length_c   1.000
_cell.angle_alpha   90.00
_cell.angle_beta   90.00
_cell.angle_gamma   90.00
#
_symmetry.space_group_name_H-M   'P 1'
#
loop_
_entity.id
_entity.type
_entity.pdbx_description
1 polymer ?
#
loop_
_entity_poly.entity_id
_entity_poly.type
_entity_poly.pdbx_seq_one_letter_code
_entity_poly.pdbx_strand_id
1 'polypeptide(L)'
;SLSRTRIIKVAATLRSMFGAMLSGVARRAHTLKWAVAGGVAASALALTDRSARAAEAETNIYVINGFYMAMREKYTKPGTSIYYYLLEWDPSQLSWEDFRAKVLGATDPSTATDGALRKTIFTDWKKLGLAAEPNVGDNGVHASASPFEALAERLNWMGASLETDPFGKALLESGIPKDTIMAWTKDPQVSFEGKKASLFDLLEDLDYDECLAKAQAIAGVSGKPRPAGKMLAFVFLKPHAVTEPAKALVASKFASVGLKVYDEGSLDAKTIESNKLIDNHYYAIANKASLSKPAELNPPAAKQEEFAKKFGITWQQALADGVVYNAVDACKRLGIDGTTMDKKWAAAKKEGNLLKFGGGFYAGKIPAPPPESSSGWLSAVALSIAAMFGR
;
A
#
# COMPACT_ATOMS: atom_id res chain seq x y z
N SER A 1 -80.62 68.92 31.77
CA SER A 1 -80.10 67.73 32.46
C SER A 1 -80.32 66.51 31.58
N LEU A 2 -79.22 65.99 31.04
CA LEU A 2 -78.93 64.63 30.59
C LEU A 2 -80.01 63.67 30.07
N SER A 3 -79.69 63.18 28.87
CA SER A 3 -79.72 61.77 28.44
C SER A 3 -81.00 61.26 27.77
N ARG A 4 -80.86 60.92 26.48
CA ARG A 4 -81.16 59.60 25.87
C ARG A 4 -81.25 59.75 24.34
N THR A 5 -80.11 60.01 23.71
CA THR A 5 -79.91 59.81 22.26
C THR A 5 -79.10 58.54 22.04
N ARG A 6 -79.62 57.41 22.51
CA ARG A 6 -79.10 56.08 22.21
C ARG A 6 -80.29 55.18 21.95
N ILE A 7 -80.13 54.29 20.98
CA ILE A 7 -81.08 53.25 20.55
C ILE A 7 -82.05 53.68 19.43
N ILE A 8 -81.57 54.21 18.29
CA ILE A 8 -82.08 53.87 16.93
C ILE A 8 -80.98 54.12 15.86
N LYS A 9 -79.70 53.77 16.13
CA LYS A 9 -78.60 53.92 15.14
C LYS A 9 -77.61 52.75 15.12
N VAL A 10 -78.08 51.53 15.39
CA VAL A 10 -77.23 50.32 15.42
C VAL A 10 -77.68 49.23 14.42
N ALA A 11 -78.83 49.36 13.76
CA ALA A 11 -79.31 48.31 12.85
C ALA A 11 -78.82 48.42 11.38
N ALA A 12 -78.15 49.50 10.98
CA ALA A 12 -77.76 49.71 9.56
C ALA A 12 -76.25 49.59 9.26
N THR A 13 -75.37 49.49 10.26
CA THR A 13 -73.90 49.48 10.04
C THR A 13 -73.28 48.08 10.11
N LEU A 14 -74.05 47.03 10.45
CA LEU A 14 -73.53 45.66 10.59
C LEU A 14 -73.71 44.76 9.35
N ARG A 15 -74.36 45.23 8.27
CA ARG A 15 -74.48 44.47 7.00
C ARG A 15 -73.47 44.82 5.92
N SER A 16 -72.67 45.89 6.05
CA SER A 16 -71.64 46.22 5.03
C SER A 16 -70.21 45.79 5.38
N MET A 17 -69.92 45.43 6.64
CA MET A 17 -68.56 45.02 7.05
C MET A 17 -68.24 43.52 6.88
N PHE A 18 -69.23 42.65 6.63
CA PHE A 18 -68.98 41.21 6.43
C PHE A 18 -68.81 40.77 4.97
N GLY A 19 -69.06 41.65 3.99
CA GLY A 19 -68.89 41.33 2.56
C GLY A 19 -67.49 41.61 1.99
N ALA A 20 -66.70 42.49 2.62
CA ALA A 20 -65.42 42.93 2.07
C ALA A 20 -64.19 42.17 2.60
N MET A 21 -64.35 41.28 3.59
CA MET A 21 -63.23 40.53 4.19
C MET A 21 -63.00 39.14 3.57
N LEU A 22 -63.94 38.66 2.74
CA LEU A 22 -63.87 37.32 2.12
C LEU A 22 -63.32 37.29 0.68
N SER A 23 -63.12 38.44 0.02
CA SER A 23 -62.56 38.50 -1.35
C SER A 23 -61.04 38.76 -1.40
N GLY A 24 -60.43 39.22 -0.29
CA GLY A 24 -58.99 39.48 -0.19
C GLY A 24 -58.13 38.28 0.24
N VAL A 25 -58.71 37.31 0.97
CA VAL A 25 -57.98 36.16 1.50
C VAL A 25 -57.82 35.05 0.44
N ALA A 26 -58.79 34.90 -0.46
CA ALA A 26 -58.74 33.87 -1.51
C ALA A 26 -57.68 34.16 -2.61
N ARG A 27 -57.36 35.43 -2.90
CA ARG A 27 -56.34 35.78 -3.92
C ARG A 27 -54.90 35.71 -3.41
N ARG A 28 -54.68 35.86 -2.09
CA ARG A 28 -53.35 35.67 -1.47
C ARG A 28 -53.00 34.20 -1.24
N ALA A 29 -53.99 33.33 -1.04
CA ALA A 29 -53.74 31.89 -0.86
C ALA A 29 -53.31 31.19 -2.16
N HIS A 30 -53.82 31.60 -3.32
CA HIS A 30 -53.42 31.02 -4.61
C HIS A 30 -52.04 31.48 -5.08
N THR A 31 -51.68 32.75 -4.92
CA THR A 31 -50.36 33.26 -5.32
C THR A 31 -49.22 32.74 -4.43
N LEU A 32 -49.49 32.54 -3.13
CA LEU A 32 -48.50 31.95 -2.21
C LEU A 32 -48.27 30.45 -2.47
N LYS A 33 -49.31 29.70 -2.87
CA LYS A 33 -49.16 28.28 -3.24
C LYS A 33 -48.31 28.07 -4.49
N TRP A 34 -48.42 28.92 -5.50
CA TRP A 34 -47.58 28.83 -6.71
C TRP A 34 -46.14 29.31 -6.47
N ALA A 35 -45.92 30.33 -5.63
CA ALA A 35 -44.57 30.78 -5.29
C ALA A 35 -43.80 29.77 -4.41
N VAL A 36 -44.49 29.12 -3.46
CA VAL A 36 -43.89 28.06 -2.63
C VAL A 36 -43.70 26.78 -3.45
N ALA A 37 -44.65 26.39 -4.30
CA ALA A 37 -44.49 25.22 -5.18
C ALA A 37 -43.37 25.43 -6.22
N GLY A 38 -43.25 26.62 -6.82
CA GLY A 38 -42.18 26.97 -7.74
C GLY A 38 -40.81 27.07 -7.07
N GLY A 39 -40.73 27.60 -5.85
CA GLY A 39 -39.50 27.66 -5.06
C GLY A 39 -39.05 26.29 -4.54
N VAL A 40 -39.99 25.43 -4.13
CA VAL A 40 -39.71 24.04 -3.72
C VAL A 40 -39.35 23.18 -4.93
N ALA A 41 -40.01 23.35 -6.08
CA ALA A 41 -39.67 22.65 -7.32
C ALA A 41 -38.32 23.10 -7.87
N ALA A 42 -37.99 24.40 -7.87
CA ALA A 42 -36.69 24.89 -8.30
C ALA A 42 -35.56 24.49 -7.32
N SER A 43 -35.84 24.46 -6.02
CA SER A 43 -34.90 23.94 -5.01
C SER A 43 -34.72 22.43 -5.14
N ALA A 44 -35.78 21.67 -5.41
CA ALA A 44 -35.71 20.24 -5.68
C ALA A 44 -35.02 19.94 -7.01
N LEU A 45 -35.21 20.76 -8.06
CA LEU A 45 -34.50 20.64 -9.33
C LEU A 45 -33.02 21.00 -9.18
N ALA A 46 -32.68 22.02 -8.38
CA ALA A 46 -31.29 22.38 -8.07
C ALA A 46 -30.61 21.37 -7.13
N LEU A 47 -31.35 20.75 -6.21
CA LEU A 47 -30.88 19.66 -5.36
C LEU A 47 -30.72 18.35 -6.15
N THR A 48 -31.61 18.07 -7.11
CA THR A 48 -31.49 16.92 -8.03
C THR A 48 -30.38 17.14 -9.05
N ASP A 49 -30.14 18.36 -9.54
CA ASP A 49 -29.01 18.68 -10.42
C ASP A 49 -27.67 18.67 -9.67
N ARG A 50 -27.63 19.14 -8.41
CA ARG A 50 -26.44 18.98 -7.54
C ARG A 50 -26.17 17.53 -7.14
N SER A 51 -27.21 16.73 -6.88
CA SER A 51 -27.05 15.30 -6.55
C SER A 51 -26.79 14.45 -7.79
N ALA A 52 -27.29 14.82 -8.97
CA ALA A 52 -26.95 14.21 -10.25
C ALA A 52 -25.52 14.55 -10.68
N ARG A 53 -25.07 15.81 -10.52
CA ARG A 53 -23.65 16.18 -10.68
C ARG A 53 -22.73 15.52 -9.64
N ALA A 54 -23.23 15.24 -8.45
CA ALA A 54 -22.50 14.46 -7.44
C ALA A 54 -22.49 12.95 -7.75
N ALA A 55 -23.46 12.45 -8.52
CA ALA A 55 -23.53 11.04 -8.95
C ALA A 55 -22.60 10.74 -10.15
N GLU A 56 -22.14 11.76 -10.88
CA GLU A 56 -21.17 11.63 -11.99
C GLU A 56 -19.73 12.04 -11.64
N ALA A 57 -19.45 12.45 -10.39
CA ALA A 57 -18.08 12.70 -9.97
C ALA A 57 -17.40 11.37 -9.64
N GLU A 58 -16.34 10.99 -10.37
CA GLU A 58 -15.48 9.87 -9.98
C GLU A 58 -15.07 10.03 -8.51
N THR A 59 -15.63 9.18 -7.66
CA THR A 59 -15.21 9.12 -6.25
C THR A 59 -13.78 8.58 -6.21
N ASN A 60 -12.95 9.06 -5.30
CA ASN A 60 -11.62 8.50 -5.16
C ASN A 60 -11.59 7.51 -4.00
N ILE A 61 -10.82 6.43 -4.17
CA ILE A 61 -10.45 5.52 -3.09
C ILE A 61 -8.97 5.65 -2.79
N TYR A 62 -8.59 5.23 -1.59
CA TYR A 62 -7.20 5.16 -1.16
C TYR A 62 -6.78 3.70 -1.11
N VAL A 63 -5.92 3.30 -2.04
CA VAL A 63 -5.43 1.93 -2.15
C VAL A 63 -4.07 1.82 -1.48
N ILE A 64 -3.88 0.81 -0.63
CA ILE A 64 -2.61 0.52 -0.01
C ILE A 64 -1.80 -0.44 -0.89
N ASN A 65 -0.57 -0.04 -1.24
CA ASN A 65 0.39 -0.85 -2.00
C ASN A 65 -0.19 -1.48 -3.29
N GLY A 66 -0.90 -0.68 -4.12
CA GLY A 66 -1.57 -1.17 -5.33
C GLY A 66 -0.67 -1.87 -6.36
N PHE A 67 0.65 -1.62 -6.32
CA PHE A 67 1.65 -2.28 -7.16
C PHE A 67 1.93 -3.74 -6.77
N TYR A 68 1.53 -4.18 -5.57
CA TYR A 68 1.99 -5.44 -4.98
C TYR A 68 1.69 -6.66 -5.87
N MET A 69 0.48 -6.74 -6.41
CA MET A 69 0.07 -7.92 -7.17
C MET A 69 0.85 -8.07 -8.48
N ALA A 70 1.10 -6.98 -9.21
CA ALA A 70 1.94 -7.01 -10.40
C ALA A 70 3.39 -7.36 -10.05
N MET A 71 3.91 -6.86 -8.92
CA MET A 71 5.24 -7.25 -8.43
C MET A 71 5.30 -8.76 -8.13
N ARG A 72 4.30 -9.30 -7.43
CA ARG A 72 4.19 -10.74 -7.10
C ARG A 72 4.09 -11.60 -8.37
N GLU A 73 3.31 -11.17 -9.35
CA GLU A 73 3.06 -11.89 -10.59
C GLU A 73 4.35 -12.19 -11.37
N LYS A 74 5.34 -11.29 -11.32
CA LYS A 74 6.66 -11.49 -11.96
C LYS A 74 7.37 -12.78 -11.52
N TYR A 75 7.08 -13.26 -10.31
CA TYR A 75 7.70 -14.45 -9.71
C TYR A 75 6.80 -15.68 -9.73
N THR A 76 5.50 -15.49 -9.95
CA THR A 76 4.48 -16.55 -9.80
C THR A 76 3.79 -16.90 -11.11
N LYS A 77 4.03 -16.12 -12.17
CA LYS A 77 3.54 -16.42 -13.51
C LYS A 77 4.16 -17.73 -14.03
N PRO A 78 3.37 -18.69 -14.55
CA PRO A 78 3.89 -19.92 -15.14
C PRO A 78 4.98 -19.66 -16.19
N GLY A 79 6.04 -20.49 -16.15
CA GLY A 79 7.19 -20.35 -17.05
C GLY A 79 8.27 -19.37 -16.56
N THR A 80 8.05 -18.70 -15.42
CA THR A 80 9.08 -17.90 -14.75
C THR A 80 9.78 -18.70 -13.64
N SER A 81 10.98 -18.25 -13.26
CA SER A 81 11.77 -18.82 -12.17
C SER A 81 12.72 -17.77 -11.63
N ILE A 82 13.25 -17.96 -10.42
CA ILE A 82 14.52 -17.32 -10.02
C ILE A 82 15.68 -18.29 -10.22
N TYR A 83 16.91 -17.76 -10.21
CA TYR A 83 18.11 -18.56 -10.08
C TYR A 83 18.93 -18.04 -8.90
N TYR A 84 19.07 -18.85 -7.86
CA TYR A 84 19.68 -18.45 -6.60
C TYR A 84 21.16 -18.86 -6.50
N TYR A 85 21.89 -18.15 -5.66
CA TYR A 85 23.25 -18.46 -5.23
C TYR A 85 23.31 -18.31 -3.70
N LEU A 86 23.83 -19.33 -3.03
CA LEU A 86 24.19 -19.24 -1.63
C LEU A 86 25.69 -18.97 -1.52
N LEU A 87 26.02 -17.83 -0.91
CA LEU A 87 27.39 -17.34 -0.81
C LEU A 87 27.93 -17.53 0.60
N GLU A 88 29.23 -17.80 0.71
CA GLU A 88 30.00 -17.88 1.94
C GLU A 88 31.32 -17.12 1.80
N TRP A 89 31.68 -16.30 2.81
CA TRP A 89 33.00 -15.68 2.89
C TRP A 89 33.40 -15.32 4.33
N ASP A 90 34.68 -15.02 4.53
CA ASP A 90 35.20 -14.54 5.81
C ASP A 90 34.77 -13.09 6.09
N PRO A 91 34.27 -12.74 7.30
CA PRO A 91 33.94 -11.35 7.65
C PRO A 91 35.07 -10.35 7.39
N SER A 92 36.34 -10.76 7.52
CA SER A 92 37.50 -9.90 7.27
C SER A 92 37.80 -9.65 5.79
N GLN A 93 37.20 -10.41 4.88
CA GLN A 93 37.47 -10.33 3.44
C GLN A 93 36.70 -9.19 2.77
N LEU A 94 35.43 -9.01 3.16
CA LEU A 94 34.52 -8.07 2.52
C LEU A 94 33.39 -7.72 3.50
N SER A 95 33.23 -6.43 3.80
CA SER A 95 32.10 -5.97 4.60
C SER A 95 30.78 -6.13 3.84
N TRP A 96 29.68 -6.24 4.57
CA TRP A 96 28.35 -6.36 4.01
C TRP A 96 27.94 -5.12 3.20
N GLU A 97 28.31 -3.94 3.70
CA GLU A 97 28.14 -2.67 2.99
C GLU A 97 28.85 -2.71 1.63
N ASP A 98 30.11 -3.14 1.57
CA ASP A 98 30.86 -3.22 0.31
C ASP A 98 30.33 -4.32 -0.61
N PHE A 99 29.86 -5.45 -0.06
CA PHE A 99 29.16 -6.47 -0.82
C PHE A 99 27.93 -5.87 -1.53
N ARG A 100 27.11 -5.08 -0.84
CA ARG A 100 25.93 -4.46 -1.45
C ARG A 100 26.27 -3.29 -2.37
N ALA A 101 27.18 -2.41 -1.96
CA ALA A 101 27.49 -1.19 -2.70
C ALA A 101 28.38 -1.47 -3.93
N LYS A 102 29.43 -2.29 -3.78
CA LYS A 102 30.49 -2.47 -4.79
C LYS A 102 30.35 -3.76 -5.60
N VAL A 103 29.88 -4.85 -4.98
CA VAL A 103 29.69 -6.13 -5.71
C VAL A 103 28.32 -6.13 -6.39
N LEU A 104 27.25 -5.88 -5.65
CA LEU A 104 25.89 -5.90 -6.17
C LEU A 104 25.56 -4.61 -6.95
N GLY A 105 25.76 -3.45 -6.33
CA GLY A 105 25.46 -2.12 -6.90
C GLY A 105 24.12 -1.53 -6.45
N ALA A 106 23.93 -0.24 -6.68
CA ALA A 106 22.71 0.49 -6.31
C ALA A 106 21.44 -0.14 -6.87
N THR A 107 20.32 0.00 -6.16
CA THR A 107 19.02 -0.57 -6.54
C THR A 107 18.54 -0.04 -7.90
N ASP A 108 18.78 1.24 -8.18
CA ASP A 108 18.66 1.80 -9.53
C ASP A 108 19.94 1.45 -10.33
N PRO A 109 19.87 0.54 -11.32
CA PRO A 109 21.05 0.11 -12.05
C PRO A 109 21.74 1.21 -12.84
N SER A 110 21.02 2.28 -13.20
CA SER A 110 21.58 3.40 -13.95
C SER A 110 22.58 4.21 -13.12
N THR A 111 22.38 4.25 -11.79
CA THR A 111 23.23 4.96 -10.82
C THR A 111 24.22 4.05 -10.09
N ALA A 112 24.16 2.74 -10.33
CA ALA A 112 25.12 1.79 -9.77
C ALA A 112 26.54 2.05 -10.29
N THR A 113 27.53 1.87 -9.42
CA THR A 113 28.95 2.05 -9.74
C THR A 113 29.42 1.09 -10.82
N ASP A 114 30.32 1.56 -11.69
CA ASP A 114 30.92 0.74 -12.74
C ASP A 114 31.61 -0.51 -12.16
N GLY A 115 31.42 -1.65 -12.83
CA GLY A 115 31.91 -2.95 -12.38
C GLY A 115 31.01 -3.68 -11.37
N ALA A 116 29.98 -3.03 -10.82
CA ALA A 116 28.97 -3.73 -10.01
C ALA A 116 28.05 -4.60 -10.89
N LEU A 117 27.42 -5.63 -10.30
CA LEU A 117 26.54 -6.55 -11.04
C LEU A 117 25.38 -5.83 -11.70
N ARG A 118 24.63 -5.02 -10.96
CA ARG A 118 23.47 -4.29 -11.49
C ARG A 118 23.87 -3.35 -12.61
N LYS A 119 25.01 -2.67 -12.48
CA LYS A 119 25.53 -1.78 -13.52
C LYS A 119 25.91 -2.56 -14.78
N THR A 120 26.58 -3.69 -14.63
CA THR A 120 26.98 -4.55 -15.77
C THR A 120 25.75 -5.13 -16.47
N ILE A 121 24.77 -5.63 -15.70
CA ILE A 121 23.50 -6.13 -16.25
C ILE A 121 22.76 -5.01 -16.99
N PHE A 122 22.75 -3.79 -16.44
CA PHE A 122 22.16 -2.63 -17.10
C PHE A 122 22.86 -2.23 -18.39
N THR A 123 24.18 -2.20 -18.42
CA THR A 123 24.93 -1.81 -19.63
C THR A 123 24.82 -2.87 -20.73
N ASP A 124 24.91 -4.16 -20.37
CA ASP A 124 24.99 -5.27 -21.31
C ASP A 124 23.66 -6.04 -21.47
N TRP A 125 22.53 -5.48 -21.05
CA TRP A 125 21.25 -6.19 -20.96
C TRP A 125 20.87 -6.96 -22.24
N LYS A 126 21.08 -6.35 -23.42
CA LYS A 126 20.83 -7.01 -24.72
C LYS A 126 21.74 -8.22 -24.96
N LYS A 127 23.04 -8.10 -24.64
CA LYS A 127 24.01 -9.18 -24.78
C LYS A 127 23.73 -10.32 -23.80
N LEU A 128 23.21 -9.96 -22.63
CA LEU A 128 22.77 -10.91 -21.61
C LEU A 128 21.40 -11.54 -21.94
N GLY A 129 20.74 -11.13 -23.01
CA GLY A 129 19.47 -11.71 -23.46
C GLY A 129 18.24 -11.23 -22.68
N LEU A 130 18.32 -10.11 -21.97
CA LEU A 130 17.15 -9.52 -21.30
C LEU A 130 16.19 -8.93 -22.35
N ALA A 131 14.88 -9.03 -22.09
CA ALA A 131 13.85 -8.55 -23.01
C ALA A 131 13.68 -7.02 -23.01
N ALA A 132 14.09 -6.36 -21.92
CA ALA A 132 13.98 -4.91 -21.75
C ALA A 132 15.16 -4.40 -20.91
N GLU A 133 15.40 -3.09 -21.03
CA GLU A 133 16.38 -2.40 -20.20
C GLU A 133 16.01 -2.48 -18.71
N PRO A 134 16.95 -2.84 -17.83
CA PRO A 134 16.71 -2.90 -16.39
C PRO A 134 16.27 -1.57 -15.79
N ASN A 135 15.44 -1.63 -14.74
CA ASN A 135 14.97 -0.47 -13.98
C ASN A 135 15.00 -0.79 -12.48
N VAL A 136 14.54 0.14 -11.63
CA VAL A 136 14.54 -0.02 -10.16
C VAL A 136 13.84 -1.32 -9.70
N GLY A 137 12.74 -1.72 -10.33
CA GLY A 137 12.01 -2.94 -9.98
C GLY A 137 12.63 -4.20 -10.58
N ASP A 138 12.98 -4.12 -11.86
CA ASP A 138 13.64 -5.17 -12.65
C ASP A 138 15.12 -4.85 -12.81
N ASN A 139 15.86 -4.93 -11.70
CA ASN A 139 17.27 -4.53 -11.61
C ASN A 139 18.26 -5.71 -11.73
N GLY A 140 17.87 -6.79 -12.39
CA GLY A 140 18.71 -7.98 -12.59
C GLY A 140 18.81 -8.90 -11.38
N VAL A 141 19.40 -8.42 -10.29
CA VAL A 141 19.85 -9.27 -9.17
C VAL A 141 19.42 -8.71 -7.80
N HIS A 142 18.98 -9.63 -6.93
CA HIS A 142 18.71 -9.42 -5.51
C HIS A 142 19.87 -9.97 -4.66
N ALA A 143 20.16 -9.34 -3.53
CA ALA A 143 20.95 -9.94 -2.46
C ALA A 143 20.45 -9.49 -1.09
N SER A 144 20.63 -10.35 -0.09
CA SER A 144 20.36 -10.08 1.32
C SER A 144 20.95 -8.76 1.80
N ALA A 145 20.21 -8.01 2.63
CA ALA A 145 20.63 -6.69 3.10
C ALA A 145 21.43 -6.69 4.43
N SER A 146 21.45 -7.82 5.14
CA SER A 146 22.24 -8.05 6.35
C SER A 146 22.40 -9.56 6.63
N PRO A 147 23.28 -9.97 7.57
CA PRO A 147 23.35 -11.36 8.04
C PRO A 147 22.00 -11.89 8.55
N PHE A 148 21.21 -11.05 9.23
CA PHE A 148 19.89 -11.42 9.74
C PHE A 148 18.87 -11.63 8.61
N GLU A 149 18.82 -10.73 7.65
CA GLU A 149 17.94 -10.90 6.49
C GLU A 149 18.34 -12.09 5.63
N ALA A 150 19.64 -12.37 5.52
CA ALA A 150 20.12 -13.56 4.85
C ALA A 150 19.66 -14.85 5.54
N LEU A 151 19.65 -14.88 6.88
CA LEU A 151 19.01 -15.97 7.64
C LEU A 151 17.52 -16.06 7.30
N ALA A 152 16.77 -14.96 7.41
CA ALA A 152 15.33 -14.95 7.13
C ALA A 152 15.02 -15.46 5.71
N GLU A 153 15.85 -15.09 4.73
CA GLU A 153 15.76 -15.56 3.36
C GLU A 153 16.10 -17.04 3.22
N ARG A 154 17.15 -17.56 3.86
CA ARG A 154 17.46 -19.00 3.84
C ARG A 154 16.36 -19.84 4.49
N LEU A 155 15.79 -19.39 5.61
CA LEU A 155 14.64 -20.06 6.25
C LEU A 155 13.44 -20.11 5.28
N ASN A 156 13.18 -19.02 4.56
CA ASN A 156 12.05 -18.93 3.65
C ASN A 156 12.27 -19.70 2.33
N TRP A 157 13.34 -19.38 1.61
CA TRP A 157 13.60 -19.86 0.25
C TRP A 157 14.16 -21.28 0.20
N MET A 158 14.98 -21.66 1.19
CA MET A 158 15.67 -22.95 1.21
C MET A 158 15.07 -23.94 2.21
N GLY A 159 14.08 -23.52 3.01
CA GLY A 159 13.51 -24.36 4.07
C GLY A 159 14.53 -24.72 5.15
N ALA A 160 15.58 -23.89 5.33
CA ALA A 160 16.56 -24.08 6.39
C ALA A 160 15.88 -24.02 7.77
N SER A 161 16.48 -24.68 8.76
CA SER A 161 16.04 -24.57 10.16
C SER A 161 16.88 -23.55 10.91
N LEU A 162 16.27 -22.84 11.85
CA LEU A 162 16.97 -21.84 12.66
C LEU A 162 18.13 -22.48 13.46
N GLU A 163 17.91 -23.69 13.97
CA GLU A 163 18.84 -24.40 14.85
C GLU A 163 20.08 -24.92 14.12
N THR A 164 19.96 -25.19 12.81
CA THR A 164 21.06 -25.70 11.99
C THR A 164 21.69 -24.64 11.10
N ASP A 165 21.00 -23.52 10.86
CA ASP A 165 21.58 -22.38 10.14
C ASP A 165 22.73 -21.78 10.96
N PRO A 166 23.92 -21.52 10.37
CA PRO A 166 25.06 -21.00 11.14
C PRO A 166 24.78 -19.68 11.86
N PHE A 167 24.10 -18.73 11.22
CA PHE A 167 23.76 -17.46 11.86
C PHE A 167 22.57 -17.61 12.82
N GLY A 168 21.61 -18.47 12.49
CA GLY A 168 20.50 -18.82 13.37
C GLY A 168 20.96 -19.41 14.70
N LYS A 169 21.88 -20.38 14.64
CA LYS A 169 22.55 -20.96 15.81
C LYS A 169 23.31 -19.91 16.61
N ALA A 170 24.03 -19.00 15.94
CA ALA A 170 24.74 -17.93 16.61
C ALA A 170 23.81 -16.98 17.39
N LEU A 171 22.65 -16.60 16.83
CA LEU A 171 21.64 -15.80 17.54
C LEU A 171 21.11 -16.52 18.80
N LEU A 172 20.87 -17.83 18.70
CA LEU A 172 20.42 -18.66 19.83
C LEU A 172 21.50 -18.73 20.92
N GLU A 173 22.76 -18.98 20.54
CA GLU A 173 23.91 -19.01 21.46
C GLU A 173 24.19 -17.63 22.09
N SER A 174 23.89 -16.57 21.35
CA SER A 174 23.86 -15.18 21.85
C SER A 174 22.71 -14.89 22.81
N GLY A 175 21.87 -15.87 23.12
CA GLY A 175 20.84 -15.82 24.16
C GLY A 175 19.51 -15.23 23.71
N ILE A 176 19.31 -15.01 22.41
CA ILE A 176 18.06 -14.48 21.87
C ILE A 176 17.05 -15.65 21.75
N PRO A 177 15.84 -15.56 22.35
CA PRO A 177 14.86 -16.63 22.27
C PRO A 177 14.45 -16.94 20.83
N LYS A 178 14.25 -18.23 20.51
CA LYS A 178 13.78 -18.70 19.19
C LYS A 178 12.54 -17.93 18.71
N ASP A 179 11.52 -17.80 19.56
CA ASP A 179 10.27 -17.15 19.18
C ASP A 179 10.48 -15.66 18.83
N THR A 180 11.41 -14.98 19.53
CA THR A 180 11.81 -13.62 19.20
C THR A 180 12.47 -13.56 17.82
N ILE A 181 13.43 -14.44 17.54
CA ILE A 181 14.10 -14.51 16.23
C ILE A 181 13.10 -14.80 15.11
N MET A 182 12.18 -15.74 15.32
CA MET A 182 11.16 -16.08 14.33
C MET A 182 10.20 -14.92 14.07
N ALA A 183 9.75 -14.20 15.11
CA ALA A 183 8.93 -13.00 14.95
C ALA A 183 9.67 -11.90 14.18
N TRP A 184 10.97 -11.77 14.41
CA TRP A 184 11.85 -10.83 13.75
C TRP A 184 12.00 -11.05 12.24
N THR A 185 11.86 -12.28 11.75
CA THR A 185 11.86 -12.57 10.29
C THR A 185 10.74 -11.87 9.50
N LYS A 186 9.77 -11.29 10.18
CA LYS A 186 8.64 -10.54 9.59
C LYS A 186 8.84 -9.03 9.60
N ASP A 187 10.05 -8.57 9.90
CA ASP A 187 10.43 -7.17 10.00
C ASP A 187 9.50 -6.35 10.92
N PRO A 188 9.38 -6.72 12.21
CA PRO A 188 8.54 -5.99 13.14
C PRO A 188 9.12 -4.61 13.43
N GLN A 189 8.26 -3.70 13.87
CA GLN A 189 8.71 -2.45 14.44
C GLN A 189 9.19 -2.68 15.88
N VAL A 190 10.44 -2.35 16.17
CA VAL A 190 11.05 -2.49 17.50
C VAL A 190 11.41 -1.11 18.07
N SER A 191 11.42 -1.01 19.40
CA SER A 191 11.89 0.18 20.10
C SER A 191 13.36 0.01 20.46
N PHE A 192 14.22 0.87 19.93
CA PHE A 192 15.66 0.86 20.19
C PHE A 192 16.17 2.29 20.33
N GLU A 193 16.95 2.57 21.38
CA GLU A 193 17.50 3.90 21.69
C GLU A 193 16.46 5.04 21.65
N GLY A 194 15.28 4.78 22.22
CA GLY A 194 14.19 5.77 22.29
C GLY A 194 13.46 6.04 20.97
N LYS A 195 13.78 5.29 19.89
CA LYS A 195 13.11 5.39 18.60
C LYS A 195 12.42 4.08 18.23
N LYS A 196 11.33 4.18 17.47
CA LYS A 196 10.66 3.04 16.86
C LYS A 196 11.09 2.93 15.40
N ALA A 197 11.62 1.78 14.99
CA ALA A 197 12.11 1.53 13.64
C ALA A 197 11.83 0.09 13.21
N SER A 198 11.94 -0.18 11.90
CA SER A 198 11.98 -1.56 11.39
C SER A 198 13.21 -2.27 11.94
N LEU A 199 13.08 -3.56 12.25
CA LEU A 199 14.21 -4.36 12.67
C LEU A 199 15.22 -4.50 11.53
N PHE A 200 14.76 -4.74 10.30
CA PHE A 200 15.65 -4.90 9.16
C PHE A 200 16.43 -3.60 8.90
N ASP A 201 15.76 -2.44 8.95
CA ASP A 201 16.44 -1.14 8.85
C ASP A 201 17.52 -0.95 9.94
N LEU A 202 17.32 -1.49 11.14
CA LEU A 202 18.32 -1.41 12.21
C LEU A 202 19.52 -2.34 11.98
N LEU A 203 19.34 -3.45 11.27
CA LEU A 203 20.39 -4.46 11.05
C LEU A 203 21.02 -4.38 9.66
N GLU A 204 20.47 -3.57 8.75
CA GLU A 204 20.95 -3.34 7.39
C GLU A 204 22.42 -2.91 7.38
N ASP A 205 23.19 -3.43 6.41
CA ASP A 205 24.60 -3.14 6.17
C ASP A 205 25.57 -3.48 7.32
N LEU A 206 25.08 -4.08 8.41
CA LEU A 206 25.94 -4.53 9.49
C LEU A 206 26.69 -5.80 9.12
N ASP A 207 27.94 -5.86 9.56
CA ASP A 207 28.75 -7.07 9.51
C ASP A 207 28.34 -8.07 10.61
N TYR A 208 28.91 -9.28 10.58
CA TYR A 208 28.47 -10.44 11.35
C TYR A 208 28.42 -10.16 12.87
N ASP A 209 29.51 -9.65 13.46
CA ASP A 209 29.58 -9.41 14.91
C ASP A 209 28.73 -8.22 15.31
N GLU A 210 28.74 -7.14 14.51
CA GLU A 210 27.92 -5.96 14.72
C GLU A 210 26.42 -6.29 14.67
N CYS A 211 26.02 -7.15 13.73
CA CYS A 211 24.65 -7.62 13.61
C CYS A 211 24.24 -8.44 14.83
N LEU A 212 25.08 -9.36 15.31
CA LEU A 212 24.82 -10.11 16.55
C LEU A 212 24.77 -9.19 17.77
N ALA A 213 25.70 -8.25 17.90
CA ALA A 213 25.77 -7.32 19.01
C ALA A 213 24.52 -6.43 19.07
N LYS A 214 24.10 -5.89 17.93
CA LYS A 214 22.89 -5.06 17.86
C LYS A 214 21.63 -5.89 18.09
N ALA A 215 21.57 -7.12 17.58
CA ALA A 215 20.48 -8.05 17.88
C ALA A 215 20.39 -8.36 19.39
N GLN A 216 21.51 -8.63 20.08
CA GLN A 216 21.53 -8.80 21.54
C GLN A 216 21.01 -7.56 22.28
N ALA A 217 21.47 -6.37 21.87
CA ALA A 217 21.05 -5.11 22.48
C ALA A 217 19.55 -4.86 22.29
N ILE A 218 19.00 -5.10 21.10
CA ILE A 218 17.56 -5.00 20.82
C ILE A 218 16.76 -6.02 21.65
N ALA A 219 17.28 -7.24 21.84
CA ALA A 219 16.66 -8.27 22.67
C ALA A 219 16.80 -8.03 24.18
N GLY A 220 17.58 -7.04 24.61
CA GLY A 220 17.89 -6.81 26.03
C GLY A 220 18.76 -7.92 26.65
N VAL A 221 19.53 -8.64 25.83
CA VAL A 221 20.42 -9.72 26.28
C VAL A 221 21.83 -9.17 26.54
N SER A 222 22.41 -9.50 27.69
CA SER A 222 23.77 -9.12 28.06
C SER A 222 24.55 -10.30 28.64
N GLY A 223 25.89 -10.22 28.61
CA GLY A 223 26.77 -11.25 29.19
C GLY A 223 26.77 -12.61 28.47
N LYS A 224 26.20 -12.68 27.26
CA LYS A 224 26.19 -13.88 26.40
C LYS A 224 27.23 -13.75 25.30
N PRO A 225 27.89 -14.86 24.90
CA PRO A 225 28.91 -14.81 23.86
C PRO A 225 28.31 -14.41 22.51
N ARG A 226 29.16 -13.89 21.63
CA ARG A 226 28.89 -13.77 20.20
C ARG A 226 29.83 -14.74 19.48
N PRO A 227 29.35 -15.93 19.08
CA PRO A 227 30.18 -16.92 18.42
C PRO A 227 30.69 -16.36 17.09
N ALA A 228 31.97 -16.54 16.79
CA ALA A 228 32.50 -16.20 15.47
C ALA A 228 31.86 -17.08 14.38
N GLY A 229 31.70 -16.54 13.17
CA GLY A 229 31.14 -17.27 12.04
C GLY A 229 31.52 -16.65 10.70
N LYS A 230 31.02 -17.27 9.63
CA LYS A 230 31.18 -16.78 8.26
C LYS A 230 30.00 -15.89 7.87
N MET A 231 30.22 -15.01 6.90
CA MET A 231 29.14 -14.31 6.21
C MET A 231 28.44 -15.28 5.26
N LEU A 232 27.11 -15.31 5.32
CA LEU A 232 26.28 -16.14 4.45
C LEU A 232 25.21 -15.27 3.81
N ALA A 233 25.19 -15.15 2.49
CA ALA A 233 24.18 -14.39 1.75
C ALA A 233 23.32 -15.27 0.86
N PHE A 234 22.06 -14.89 0.71
CA PHE A 234 21.15 -15.40 -0.31
C PHE A 234 21.06 -14.35 -1.44
N VAL A 235 21.40 -14.76 -2.65
CA VAL A 235 21.36 -13.92 -3.84
C VAL A 235 20.49 -14.62 -4.87
N PHE A 236 19.71 -13.89 -5.66
CA PHE A 236 19.09 -14.48 -6.84
C PHE A 236 19.01 -13.53 -8.02
N LEU A 237 19.14 -14.08 -9.23
CA LEU A 237 18.68 -13.44 -10.45
C LEU A 237 17.16 -13.39 -10.45
N LYS A 238 16.63 -12.18 -10.60
CA LYS A 238 15.19 -11.95 -10.73
C LYS A 238 14.68 -12.58 -12.04
N PRO A 239 13.39 -12.93 -12.14
CA PRO A 239 12.89 -13.71 -13.26
C PRO A 239 13.16 -13.12 -14.66
N HIS A 240 13.13 -11.80 -14.80
CA HIS A 240 13.42 -11.13 -16.08
C HIS A 240 14.89 -11.26 -16.55
N ALA A 241 15.80 -11.62 -15.64
CA ALA A 241 17.24 -11.71 -15.89
C ALA A 241 17.78 -13.15 -15.79
N VAL A 242 16.91 -14.16 -15.67
CA VAL A 242 17.34 -15.57 -15.68
C VAL A 242 17.66 -15.99 -17.12
N THR A 243 18.92 -15.83 -17.49
CA THR A 243 19.51 -16.29 -18.76
C THR A 243 20.85 -16.95 -18.49
N GLU A 244 21.31 -17.86 -19.35
CA GLU A 244 22.64 -18.48 -19.17
C GLU A 244 23.79 -17.46 -19.14
N PRO A 245 23.82 -16.41 -20.00
CA PRO A 245 24.84 -15.36 -19.90
C PRO A 245 24.79 -14.58 -18.58
N ALA A 246 23.60 -14.27 -18.06
CA ALA A 246 23.45 -13.57 -16.79
C ALA A 246 23.90 -14.45 -15.61
N LYS A 247 23.58 -15.74 -15.63
CA LYS A 247 24.05 -16.70 -14.62
C LYS A 247 25.57 -16.78 -14.59
N ALA A 248 26.19 -16.90 -15.77
CA ALA A 248 27.65 -16.95 -15.90
C ALA A 248 28.31 -15.64 -15.43
N LEU A 249 27.72 -14.48 -15.75
CA LEU A 249 28.20 -13.17 -15.28
C LEU A 249 28.19 -13.09 -13.75
N VAL A 250 27.07 -13.48 -13.12
CA VAL A 250 26.91 -13.42 -11.66
C VAL A 250 27.91 -14.34 -10.96
N ALA A 251 28.01 -15.60 -11.40
CA ALA A 251 28.97 -16.56 -10.85
C ALA A 251 30.43 -16.07 -11.02
N SER A 252 30.77 -15.54 -12.20
CA SER A 252 32.11 -15.00 -12.49
C SER A 252 32.46 -13.81 -11.60
N LYS A 253 31.48 -12.92 -11.35
CA LYS A 253 31.70 -11.78 -10.45
C LYS A 253 32.00 -12.26 -9.04
N PHE A 254 31.22 -13.20 -8.50
CA PHE A 254 31.46 -13.74 -7.15
C PHE A 254 32.82 -14.39 -7.02
N ALA A 255 33.22 -15.22 -8.00
CA ALA A 255 34.57 -15.79 -8.04
C ALA A 255 35.66 -14.71 -8.09
N SER A 256 35.47 -13.65 -8.89
CA SER A 256 36.47 -12.57 -9.05
C SER A 256 36.74 -11.76 -7.78
N VAL A 257 35.77 -11.70 -6.85
CA VAL A 257 35.91 -11.05 -5.55
C VAL A 257 36.14 -12.05 -4.41
N GLY A 258 36.42 -13.32 -4.75
CA GLY A 258 36.75 -14.37 -3.81
C GLY A 258 35.57 -14.90 -2.98
N LEU A 259 34.33 -14.66 -3.41
CA LEU A 259 33.15 -15.19 -2.72
C LEU A 259 32.89 -16.63 -3.16
N LYS A 260 32.70 -17.54 -2.20
CA LYS A 260 32.41 -18.95 -2.49
C LYS A 260 30.91 -19.14 -2.69
N VAL A 261 30.52 -19.60 -3.88
CA VAL A 261 29.18 -20.17 -4.11
C VAL A 261 29.21 -21.61 -3.61
N TYR A 262 28.46 -21.92 -2.55
CA TYR A 262 28.41 -23.28 -1.99
C TYR A 262 27.17 -24.07 -2.41
N ASP A 263 26.14 -23.38 -2.91
CA ASP A 263 24.97 -23.97 -3.54
C ASP A 263 24.35 -22.96 -4.52
N GLU A 264 23.72 -23.45 -5.57
CA GLU A 264 23.01 -22.65 -6.55
C GLU A 264 21.94 -23.49 -7.26
N GLY A 265 20.87 -22.85 -7.73
CA GLY A 265 19.79 -23.60 -8.36
C GLY A 265 18.64 -22.73 -8.84
N SER A 266 17.62 -23.40 -9.39
CA SER A 266 16.41 -22.74 -9.86
C SER A 266 15.22 -23.05 -8.95
N LEU A 267 14.41 -22.02 -8.70
CA LEU A 267 13.09 -22.17 -8.08
C LEU A 267 12.04 -21.65 -9.04
N ASP A 268 11.13 -22.54 -9.46
CA ASP A 268 10.10 -22.25 -10.44
C ASP A 268 8.90 -21.50 -9.83
N ALA A 269 8.11 -20.85 -10.69
CA ALA A 269 6.93 -20.10 -10.29
C ALA A 269 5.94 -20.92 -9.45
N LYS A 270 5.78 -22.22 -9.75
CA LYS A 270 4.87 -23.12 -9.01
C LYS A 270 5.34 -23.30 -7.57
N THR A 271 6.63 -23.53 -7.36
CA THR A 271 7.24 -23.66 -6.04
C THR A 271 7.13 -22.35 -5.26
N ILE A 272 7.44 -21.24 -5.93
CA ILE A 272 7.35 -19.89 -5.33
C ILE A 272 5.91 -19.60 -4.88
N GLU A 273 4.91 -19.90 -5.71
CA GLU A 273 3.52 -19.64 -5.41
C GLU A 273 2.97 -20.54 -4.29
N SER A 274 3.18 -21.86 -4.40
CA SER A 274 2.64 -22.84 -3.45
C SER A 274 3.19 -22.63 -2.03
N ASN A 275 4.46 -22.28 -1.92
CA ASN A 275 5.12 -22.01 -0.64
C ASN A 275 5.07 -20.53 -0.21
N LYS A 276 4.42 -19.67 -1.00
CA LYS A 276 4.31 -18.21 -0.76
C LYS A 276 5.68 -17.54 -0.57
N LEU A 277 6.71 -18.02 -1.28
CA LEU A 277 8.11 -17.60 -1.03
C LEU A 277 8.31 -16.11 -1.25
N ILE A 278 7.77 -15.57 -2.34
CA ILE A 278 7.88 -14.15 -2.64
C ILE A 278 7.01 -13.28 -1.71
N ASP A 279 5.84 -13.80 -1.31
CA ASP A 279 4.95 -13.13 -0.36
C ASP A 279 5.63 -13.01 1.02
N ASN A 280 6.32 -14.06 1.47
CA ASN A 280 7.08 -14.09 2.70
C ASN A 280 8.35 -13.24 2.64
N HIS A 281 9.05 -13.24 1.50
CA HIS A 281 10.23 -12.40 1.30
C HIS A 281 9.87 -10.90 1.37
N TYR A 282 8.72 -10.51 0.82
CA TYR A 282 8.18 -9.14 0.93
C TYR A 282 7.04 -9.03 1.96
N TYR A 283 7.12 -9.77 3.07
CA TYR A 283 6.01 -9.92 4.02
C TYR A 283 5.40 -8.59 4.47
N ALA A 284 6.23 -7.60 4.81
CA ALA A 284 5.76 -6.29 5.27
C ALA A 284 4.90 -5.56 4.22
N ILE A 285 5.17 -5.76 2.93
CA ILE A 285 4.40 -5.19 1.81
C ILE A 285 3.17 -6.06 1.55
N ALA A 286 3.37 -7.38 1.44
CA ALA A 286 2.35 -8.38 1.15
C ALA A 286 1.21 -8.34 2.16
N ASN A 287 1.55 -8.35 3.46
CA ASN A 287 0.58 -8.30 4.54
C ASN A 287 -0.30 -7.04 4.43
N LYS A 288 0.27 -5.87 4.17
CA LYS A 288 -0.50 -4.62 4.04
C LYS A 288 -1.33 -4.53 2.75
N ALA A 289 -0.87 -5.19 1.68
CA ALA A 289 -1.54 -5.20 0.39
C ALA A 289 -2.67 -6.23 0.30
N SER A 290 -2.66 -7.28 1.14
CA SER A 290 -3.54 -8.44 0.97
C SER A 290 -4.20 -9.00 2.23
N LEU A 291 -3.55 -8.93 3.40
CA LEU A 291 -4.02 -9.62 4.61
C LEU A 291 -4.66 -8.64 5.59
N SER A 292 -3.93 -7.59 5.98
CA SER A 292 -4.40 -6.60 6.94
C SER A 292 -5.51 -5.74 6.36
N LYS A 293 -6.49 -5.43 7.22
CA LYS A 293 -7.54 -4.47 6.90
C LYS A 293 -7.04 -3.04 7.12
N PRO A 294 -7.54 -2.05 6.36
CA PRO A 294 -7.11 -0.66 6.48
C PRO A 294 -7.10 -0.09 7.90
N ALA A 295 -8.10 -0.46 8.72
CA ALA A 295 -8.20 -0.04 10.11
C ALA A 295 -7.06 -0.55 11.01
N GLU A 296 -6.33 -1.60 10.59
CA GLU A 296 -5.23 -2.22 11.35
C GLU A 296 -3.86 -1.61 11.02
N LEU A 297 -3.75 -0.85 9.92
CA LEU A 297 -2.46 -0.46 9.33
C LEU A 297 -1.73 0.68 10.04
N ASN A 298 -2.41 1.39 10.95
CA ASN A 298 -1.86 2.42 11.87
C ASN A 298 -0.63 3.20 11.32
N PRO A 299 -0.79 4.04 10.27
CA PRO A 299 0.30 4.88 9.77
C PRO A 299 0.85 5.80 10.89
N PRO A 300 2.14 6.19 10.86
CA PRO A 300 2.68 7.13 11.85
C PRO A 300 1.88 8.44 11.90
N ALA A 301 1.75 9.07 13.08
CA ALA A 301 0.94 10.28 13.26
C ALA A 301 1.31 11.41 12.29
N ALA A 302 2.61 11.73 12.17
CA ALA A 302 3.11 12.72 11.20
C ALA A 302 2.72 12.38 9.75
N LYS A 303 2.63 11.10 9.42
CA LYS A 303 2.23 10.62 8.08
C LYS A 303 0.72 10.67 7.85
N GLN A 304 -0.09 10.57 8.90
CA GLN A 304 -1.53 10.84 8.82
C GLN A 304 -1.81 12.33 8.60
N GLU A 305 -1.02 13.22 9.20
CA GLU A 305 -1.08 14.67 8.94
C GLU A 305 -0.69 15.01 7.50
N GLU A 306 0.38 14.40 6.99
CA GLU A 306 0.77 14.53 5.57
C GLU A 306 -0.34 14.02 4.63
N PHE A 307 -1.02 12.92 4.97
CA PHE A 307 -2.16 12.40 4.23
C PHE A 307 -3.31 13.40 4.18
N ALA A 308 -3.68 13.96 5.33
CA ALA A 308 -4.72 14.98 5.42
C ALA A 308 -4.40 16.22 4.58
N LYS A 309 -3.16 16.73 4.70
CA LYS A 309 -2.69 17.88 3.93
C LYS A 309 -2.70 17.60 2.42
N LYS A 310 -2.28 16.40 2.01
CA LYS A 310 -2.14 16.04 0.60
C LYS A 310 -3.47 15.77 -0.07
N PHE A 311 -4.37 15.07 0.61
CA PHE A 311 -5.59 14.56 -0.01
C PHE A 311 -6.87 15.26 0.45
N GLY A 312 -6.78 16.17 1.43
CA GLY A 312 -7.92 16.95 1.93
C GLY A 312 -8.88 16.17 2.82
N ILE A 313 -8.49 14.98 3.29
CA ILE A 313 -9.29 14.11 4.16
C ILE A 313 -8.38 13.45 5.20
N THR A 314 -8.79 13.42 6.46
CA THR A 314 -8.00 12.76 7.52
C THR A 314 -8.01 11.24 7.33
N TRP A 315 -6.99 10.56 7.85
CA TRP A 315 -6.94 9.10 7.80
C TRP A 315 -8.18 8.48 8.48
N GLN A 316 -8.58 9.01 9.63
CA GLN A 316 -9.76 8.58 10.38
C GLN A 316 -11.05 8.79 9.59
N GLN A 317 -11.21 9.94 8.93
CA GLN A 317 -12.38 10.21 8.09
C GLN A 317 -12.41 9.27 6.89
N ALA A 318 -11.27 9.04 6.22
CA ALA A 318 -11.20 8.11 5.09
C ALA A 318 -11.58 6.67 5.48
N LEU A 319 -11.19 6.24 6.69
CA LEU A 319 -11.64 4.97 7.26
C LEU A 319 -13.14 4.96 7.57
N ALA A 320 -13.65 6.02 8.21
CA ALA A 320 -15.07 6.15 8.54
C ALA A 320 -15.97 6.17 7.29
N ASP A 321 -15.50 6.81 6.21
CA ASP A 321 -16.18 6.88 4.92
C ASP A 321 -16.07 5.58 4.12
N GLY A 322 -15.29 4.59 4.58
CA GLY A 322 -15.10 3.31 3.88
C GLY A 322 -14.40 3.45 2.52
N VAL A 323 -13.54 4.46 2.36
CA VAL A 323 -12.84 4.74 1.10
C VAL A 323 -11.39 4.26 1.06
N VAL A 324 -10.89 3.61 2.12
CA VAL A 324 -9.55 3.01 2.16
C VAL A 324 -9.64 1.50 1.95
N TYR A 325 -8.74 0.94 1.14
CA TYR A 325 -8.69 -0.48 0.78
C TYR A 325 -7.24 -0.96 0.74
N ASN A 326 -6.99 -2.21 1.12
CA ASN A 326 -5.78 -2.89 0.68
C ASN A 326 -5.87 -3.19 -0.83
N ALA A 327 -4.75 -3.54 -1.48
CA ALA A 327 -4.72 -3.75 -2.93
C ALA A 327 -5.70 -4.85 -3.40
N VAL A 328 -5.80 -5.96 -2.66
CA VAL A 328 -6.68 -7.09 -3.01
C VAL A 328 -8.16 -6.69 -2.92
N ASP A 329 -8.57 -6.07 -1.81
CA ASP A 329 -9.94 -5.61 -1.59
C ASP A 329 -10.31 -4.49 -2.59
N ALA A 330 -9.36 -3.61 -2.93
CA ALA A 330 -9.56 -2.58 -3.95
C ALA A 330 -9.82 -3.18 -5.33
N CYS A 331 -9.08 -4.23 -5.70
CA CYS A 331 -9.27 -4.92 -6.97
C CYS A 331 -10.63 -5.61 -7.03
N LYS A 332 -11.05 -6.25 -5.93
CA LYS A 332 -12.39 -6.82 -5.79
C LYS A 332 -13.48 -5.75 -5.92
N ARG A 333 -13.33 -4.60 -5.26
CA ARG A 333 -14.29 -3.48 -5.36
C ARG A 333 -14.40 -2.95 -6.80
N LEU A 334 -13.28 -2.84 -7.50
CA LEU A 334 -13.21 -2.25 -8.83
C LEU A 334 -13.51 -3.25 -9.95
N GLY A 335 -13.60 -4.55 -9.65
CA GLY A 335 -13.75 -5.60 -10.66
C GLY A 335 -12.54 -5.70 -11.59
N ILE A 336 -11.33 -5.45 -11.08
CA ILE A 336 -10.08 -5.45 -11.87
C ILE A 336 -9.06 -6.45 -11.34
N ASP A 337 -8.08 -6.80 -12.18
CA ASP A 337 -6.94 -7.64 -11.80
C ASP A 337 -5.73 -6.80 -11.33
N GLY A 338 -4.68 -7.50 -10.89
CA GLY A 338 -3.44 -6.86 -10.43
C GLY A 338 -2.70 -6.08 -11.51
N THR A 339 -2.74 -6.55 -12.77
CA THR A 339 -2.15 -5.84 -13.91
C THR A 339 -2.83 -4.49 -14.15
N THR A 340 -4.16 -4.45 -14.10
CA THR A 340 -4.95 -3.23 -14.28
C THR A 340 -4.81 -2.29 -13.09
N MET A 341 -4.73 -2.82 -11.86
CA MET A 341 -4.42 -2.02 -10.68
C MET A 341 -3.04 -1.37 -10.77
N ASP A 342 -2.01 -2.08 -11.23
CA ASP A 342 -0.67 -1.51 -11.37
C ASP A 342 -0.62 -0.38 -12.41
N LYS A 343 -1.37 -0.49 -13.51
CA LYS A 343 -1.55 0.62 -14.47
C LYS A 343 -2.19 1.84 -13.81
N LYS A 344 -3.26 1.66 -13.02
CA LYS A 344 -3.89 2.75 -12.26
C LYS A 344 -2.93 3.34 -11.21
N TRP A 345 -2.15 2.50 -10.54
CA TRP A 345 -1.14 2.91 -9.57
C TRP A 345 -0.02 3.74 -10.23
N ALA A 346 0.46 3.33 -11.40
CA ALA A 346 1.47 4.06 -12.17
C ALA A 346 0.95 5.43 -12.64
N ALA A 347 -0.32 5.51 -13.08
CA ALA A 347 -0.96 6.78 -13.41
C ALA A 347 -1.04 7.71 -12.18
N ALA A 348 -1.51 7.19 -11.05
CA ALA A 348 -1.54 7.94 -9.79
C ALA A 348 -0.14 8.41 -9.36
N LYS A 349 0.91 7.58 -9.53
CA LYS A 349 2.29 8.01 -9.29
C LYS A 349 2.69 9.20 -10.15
N LYS A 350 2.40 9.15 -11.46
CA LYS A 350 2.72 10.22 -12.41
C LYS A 350 1.99 11.53 -12.07
N GLU A 351 0.78 11.45 -11.55
CA GLU A 351 -0.02 12.59 -11.11
C GLU A 351 0.35 13.09 -9.70
N GLY A 352 1.34 12.48 -9.05
CA GLY A 352 1.72 12.83 -7.69
C GLY A 352 0.68 12.42 -6.64
N ASN A 353 -0.19 11.46 -6.95
CA ASN A 353 -1.28 10.96 -6.11
C ASN A 353 -0.89 9.80 -5.19
N LEU A 354 0.41 9.61 -4.93
CA LEU A 354 0.92 8.64 -3.95
C LEU A 354 1.50 9.34 -2.72
N LEU A 355 1.36 8.71 -1.56
CA LEU A 355 2.00 9.09 -0.31
C LEU A 355 2.73 7.88 0.31
N LYS A 356 3.99 8.08 0.73
CA LYS A 356 4.76 7.08 1.47
C LYS A 356 4.57 7.30 2.97
N PHE A 357 4.06 6.28 3.65
CA PHE A 357 3.94 6.24 5.10
C PHE A 357 5.19 5.69 5.80
N GLY A 358 5.95 4.82 5.12
CA GLY A 358 7.16 4.22 5.67
C GLY A 358 7.75 3.17 4.72
N GLY A 359 8.73 2.40 5.20
CA GLY A 359 9.29 1.26 4.47
C GLY A 359 8.17 0.31 4.01
N GLY A 360 8.06 0.09 2.70
CA GLY A 360 7.05 -0.81 2.14
C GLY A 360 5.57 -0.42 2.37
N PHE A 361 5.27 0.81 2.82
CA PHE A 361 3.91 1.25 3.14
C PHE A 361 3.53 2.53 2.40
N TYR A 362 2.66 2.39 1.40
CA TYR A 362 2.24 3.45 0.50
C TYR A 362 0.72 3.51 0.36
N ALA A 363 0.17 4.71 0.25
CA ALA A 363 -1.22 4.94 -0.13
C ALA A 363 -1.28 5.66 -1.48
N GLY A 364 -2.18 5.23 -2.36
CA GLY A 364 -2.45 5.87 -3.64
C GLY A 364 -3.91 6.29 -3.74
N LYS A 365 -4.15 7.54 -4.17
CA LYS A 365 -5.50 8.02 -4.52
C LYS A 365 -5.84 7.52 -5.92
N ILE A 366 -6.79 6.60 -6.02
CA ILE A 366 -7.20 5.93 -7.26
C ILE A 366 -8.65 6.31 -7.60
N PRO A 367 -8.93 6.75 -8.84
CA PRO A 367 -10.31 7.00 -9.26
C PRO A 367 -11.15 5.72 -9.29
N ALA A 368 -12.37 5.81 -8.79
CA ALA A 368 -13.29 4.70 -8.62
C ALA A 368 -14.75 5.12 -8.90
N PRO A 369 -15.54 4.28 -9.58
CA PRO A 369 -16.96 4.50 -9.68
C PRO A 369 -17.62 4.46 -8.29
N PRO A 370 -18.79 5.11 -8.13
CA PRO A 370 -19.61 4.96 -6.92
C PRO A 370 -19.90 3.48 -6.64
N PRO A 371 -20.05 3.07 -5.36
CA PRO A 371 -20.45 1.71 -5.03
C PRO A 371 -21.78 1.33 -5.70
N GLU A 372 -21.89 0.09 -6.19
CA GLU A 372 -23.02 -0.43 -6.98
C GLU A 372 -24.40 -0.32 -6.27
N SER A 373 -24.46 -0.02 -4.98
CA SER A 373 -25.73 0.14 -4.23
C SER A 373 -26.38 1.53 -4.33
N SER A 374 -25.71 2.52 -4.94
CA SER A 374 -26.19 3.91 -5.00
C SER A 374 -27.17 4.21 -6.14
N SER A 375 -27.40 3.27 -7.06
CA SER A 375 -28.31 3.45 -8.22
C SER A 375 -29.73 2.91 -7.98
N GLY A 376 -29.91 1.97 -7.04
CA GLY A 376 -31.20 1.33 -6.76
C GLY A 376 -32.22 2.27 -6.11
N TRP A 377 -31.80 3.06 -5.12
CA TRP A 377 -32.70 3.97 -4.38
C TRP A 377 -33.15 5.20 -5.21
N LEU A 378 -32.25 5.75 -6.04
CA LEU A 378 -32.58 6.89 -6.91
C LEU A 378 -33.62 6.50 -7.97
N SER A 379 -33.55 5.28 -8.50
CA SER A 379 -34.56 4.78 -9.43
C SER A 379 -35.95 4.64 -8.77
N ALA A 380 -36.02 4.14 -7.53
CA ALA A 380 -37.26 3.99 -6.79
C ALA A 380 -37.88 5.33 -6.37
N VAL A 381 -37.05 6.30 -5.97
CA VAL A 381 -37.51 7.66 -5.62
C VAL A 381 -37.92 8.43 -6.87
N ALA A 382 -37.17 8.32 -7.98
CA ALA A 382 -37.53 8.93 -9.26
C ALA A 382 -38.84 8.35 -9.83
N LEU A 383 -39.05 7.03 -9.73
CA LEU A 383 -40.31 6.36 -10.11
C LEU A 383 -41.47 6.78 -9.20
N SER A 384 -41.23 6.94 -7.89
CA SER A 384 -42.26 7.38 -6.94
C SER A 384 -42.65 8.84 -7.14
N ILE A 385 -41.71 9.71 -7.52
CA ILE A 385 -41.98 11.11 -7.85
C ILE A 385 -42.70 11.21 -9.19
N ALA A 386 -42.30 10.44 -10.22
CA ALA A 386 -43.00 10.41 -11.51
C ALA A 386 -44.46 9.94 -11.35
N ALA A 387 -44.70 8.93 -10.51
CA ALA A 387 -46.04 8.43 -10.20
C ALA A 387 -46.91 9.45 -9.44
N MET A 388 -46.32 10.35 -8.64
CA MET A 388 -47.04 11.41 -7.94
C MET A 388 -47.45 12.59 -8.84
N PHE A 389 -46.79 12.78 -10.00
CA PHE A 389 -47.08 13.87 -10.93
C PHE A 389 -47.81 13.45 -12.21
N GLY A 390 -48.23 12.18 -12.32
CA GLY A 390 -49.18 11.73 -13.34
C GLY A 390 -48.75 12.00 -14.78
N ARG A 391 -47.50 11.72 -15.12
CA ARG A 391 -47.06 11.60 -16.52
C ARG A 391 -46.80 10.15 -16.88
#